data_AF-E4WQK2-F1
#
_entry.id   AF-E4WQK2-F1
#
_cell.length_a   1.000
_cell.length_b   1.000
_cell.length_c   1.000
_cell.angle_alpha   90.00
_cell.angle_beta   90.00
_cell.angle_gamma   90.00
#
_symmetry.space_group_name_H-M   'P 1'
#
loop_
_entity.id
_entity.type
_entity.pdbx_description
1 polymer ?
#
loop_
_entity_poly.entity_id
_entity_poly.type
_entity_poly.pdbx_seq_one_letter_code
_entity_poly.pdbx_strand_id
1 'polypeptide(L)'
;MSMLETDLFGFFDRFDCWTEDDNEFFDKTTLVERCKAGLIPERPCEEPDKLRLKCEFCEATFSEPDTDDEILAIHAMISSECPIIVSESALEPMIVEFESDDLRLTSLELLRATQCPHLDREFIAKLASEGFYFDERIQMIKCFFCITTIPVTRLTKTNLSEVYFTQFHSKSLVQCKQLLNVIGPKKFMELRDSRQAPATVPVDPNFKVKKSVPAKLTDVPKNEFSPAFY
;
A
#
# COMPACT_ATOMS: atom_id res chain seq x y z
N MET A 1 5.75 -20.01 9.24
CA MET A 1 4.59 -19.11 9.38
C MET A 1 3.64 -19.73 10.38
N SER A 2 3.35 -19.05 11.50
CA SER A 2 2.56 -19.64 12.60
C SER A 2 1.06 -19.41 12.38
N MET A 3 0.20 -20.31 12.86
CA MET A 3 -1.27 -20.20 12.80
C MET A 3 -1.86 -18.91 13.40
N LEU A 4 -1.06 -18.04 14.03
CA LEU A 4 -1.51 -16.76 14.56
C LEU A 4 -1.49 -15.62 13.52
N GLU A 5 -0.85 -15.82 12.37
CA GLU A 5 -0.89 -14.84 11.27
C GLU A 5 -2.12 -14.99 10.37
N THR A 6 -2.96 -16.02 10.60
CA THR A 6 -4.00 -16.42 9.64
C THR A 6 -5.24 -15.56 9.67
N ASP A 7 -5.61 -14.83 10.73
CA ASP A 7 -6.81 -13.97 10.67
C ASP A 7 -6.54 -12.60 10.01
N LEU A 8 -5.30 -12.35 9.59
CA LEU A 8 -4.99 -11.14 8.83
C LEU A 8 -5.75 -11.17 7.51
N PHE A 9 -6.42 -10.05 7.24
CA PHE A 9 -7.29 -9.88 6.09
C PHE A 9 -8.54 -10.78 6.10
N GLY A 10 -9.03 -11.36 7.19
CA GLY A 10 -10.30 -12.12 7.15
C GLY A 10 -10.18 -13.42 6.33
N PHE A 11 -9.08 -14.15 6.50
CA PHE A 11 -8.87 -15.45 5.85
C PHE A 11 -10.00 -16.44 6.12
N PHE A 12 -10.50 -16.50 7.35
CA PHE A 12 -11.57 -17.44 7.72
C PHE A 12 -12.89 -17.06 7.03
N ASP A 13 -13.21 -15.77 6.95
CA ASP A 13 -14.38 -15.29 6.20
C ASP A 13 -14.30 -15.74 4.73
N ARG A 14 -13.12 -15.64 4.11
CA ARG A 14 -12.91 -16.18 2.76
C ARG A 14 -13.00 -17.67 2.70
N PHE A 15 -12.42 -18.38 3.66
CA PHE A 15 -12.46 -19.84 3.73
C PHE A 15 -13.91 -20.34 3.74
N ASP A 16 -14.78 -19.67 4.50
CA ASP A 16 -16.21 -19.97 4.59
C ASP A 16 -17.00 -19.66 3.30
N CYS A 17 -16.46 -18.84 2.38
CA CYS A 17 -17.06 -18.60 1.07
C CYS A 17 -16.94 -19.80 0.11
N TRP A 18 -16.08 -20.78 0.41
CA TRP A 18 -15.83 -21.94 -0.44
C TRP A 18 -16.71 -23.12 -0.06
N THR A 19 -17.39 -23.68 -1.06
CA THR A 19 -18.16 -24.93 -0.94
C THR A 19 -17.35 -26.12 -1.44
N GLU A 20 -17.79 -27.34 -1.13
CA GLU A 20 -17.19 -28.57 -1.67
C GLU A 20 -17.22 -28.53 -3.22
N ASP A 21 -18.36 -28.17 -3.80
CA ASP A 21 -18.53 -28.02 -5.25
C ASP A 21 -17.51 -27.04 -5.86
N ASP A 22 -17.31 -25.85 -5.27
CA ASP A 22 -16.29 -24.91 -5.82
C ASP A 22 -14.90 -25.55 -5.80
N ASN A 23 -14.55 -26.28 -4.73
CA ASN A 23 -13.24 -26.90 -4.63
C ASN A 23 -13.03 -28.05 -5.62
N GLU A 24 -14.10 -28.74 -6.04
CA GLU A 24 -14.03 -29.71 -7.13
C GLU A 24 -13.76 -29.04 -8.48
N PHE A 25 -14.28 -27.82 -8.67
CA PHE A 25 -14.12 -27.04 -9.90
C PHE A 25 -12.76 -26.34 -10.01
N PHE A 26 -12.19 -25.94 -8.88
CA PHE A 26 -10.87 -25.33 -8.81
C PHE A 26 -9.86 -26.35 -8.26
N ASP A 27 -9.46 -27.31 -9.10
CA ASP A 27 -8.69 -28.50 -8.72
C ASP A 27 -7.16 -28.34 -8.83
N LYS A 28 -6.70 -27.26 -9.47
CA LYS A 28 -5.27 -27.02 -9.72
C LYS A 28 -4.57 -26.38 -8.53
N THR A 29 -5.30 -25.59 -7.75
CA THR A 29 -4.78 -24.86 -6.60
C THR A 29 -5.46 -25.30 -5.31
N THR A 30 -4.78 -25.10 -4.18
CA THR A 30 -5.35 -25.43 -2.88
C THR A 30 -6.21 -24.29 -2.34
N LEU A 31 -7.30 -24.66 -1.66
CA LEU A 31 -8.16 -23.71 -0.95
C LEU A 31 -7.37 -22.74 -0.06
N VAL A 32 -6.38 -23.27 0.67
CA VAL A 32 -5.56 -22.48 1.59
C VAL A 32 -4.79 -21.38 0.86
N GLU A 33 -4.12 -21.70 -0.24
CA GLU A 33 -3.32 -20.71 -0.98
C GLU A 33 -4.21 -19.69 -1.71
N ARG A 34 -5.38 -20.11 -2.22
CA ARG A 34 -6.39 -19.18 -2.74
C ARG A 34 -6.85 -18.17 -1.68
N CYS A 35 -7.20 -18.64 -0.49
CA CYS A 35 -7.65 -17.78 0.61
C CYS A 35 -6.53 -16.84 1.11
N LYS A 36 -5.28 -17.31 1.18
CA LYS A 36 -4.10 -16.48 1.50
C LYS A 36 -3.89 -15.38 0.46
N ALA A 37 -4.08 -15.69 -0.82
CA ALA A 37 -3.98 -14.73 -1.90
C ALA A 37 -5.18 -13.76 -1.99
N GLY A 38 -6.13 -13.82 -1.04
CA GLY A 38 -7.29 -12.92 -1.00
C GLY A 38 -8.42 -13.30 -1.96
N LEU A 39 -8.43 -14.54 -2.46
CA LEU A 39 -9.32 -14.97 -3.53
C LEU A 39 -10.55 -15.72 -3.02
N ILE A 40 -11.67 -15.47 -3.69
CA ILE A 40 -12.96 -16.13 -3.52
C ILE A 40 -13.50 -16.56 -4.90
N PRO A 41 -14.40 -17.54 -4.97
CA PRO A 41 -15.09 -17.87 -6.22
C PRO A 41 -15.95 -16.68 -6.69
N GLU A 42 -15.88 -16.33 -7.97
CA GLU A 42 -16.75 -15.31 -8.58
C GLU A 42 -18.16 -15.90 -8.80
N ARG A 43 -19.17 -15.35 -8.10
CA ARG A 43 -20.58 -15.79 -8.19
C ARG A 43 -21.53 -14.61 -8.41
N PRO A 44 -22.61 -14.76 -9.20
CA PRO A 44 -22.82 -15.83 -10.18
C PRO A 44 -21.85 -15.65 -11.34
N CYS A 45 -21.25 -16.73 -11.83
CA CYS A 45 -20.49 -16.63 -13.07
C CYS A 45 -21.47 -16.52 -14.23
N GLU A 46 -21.39 -15.43 -15.01
CA GLU A 46 -22.22 -15.21 -16.19
C GLU A 46 -22.02 -16.32 -17.25
N GLU A 47 -20.84 -16.95 -17.22
CA GLU A 47 -20.48 -18.08 -18.07
C GLU A 47 -20.22 -19.30 -17.17
N PRO A 48 -21.17 -20.23 -17.02
CA PRO A 48 -21.04 -21.38 -16.12
C PRO A 48 -19.82 -22.27 -16.45
N ASP A 49 -19.31 -22.19 -17.68
CA ASP A 49 -18.13 -22.92 -18.14
C ASP A 49 -16.80 -22.20 -17.86
N LYS A 50 -16.83 -20.94 -17.38
CA LYS A 50 -15.63 -20.15 -17.07
C LYS A 50 -15.56 -19.90 -15.58
N LEU A 51 -14.93 -20.82 -14.86
CA LEU A 51 -14.63 -20.64 -13.45
C LEU A 51 -13.61 -19.50 -13.27
N ARG A 52 -13.95 -18.52 -12.44
CA ARG A 52 -13.11 -17.35 -12.19
C ARG A 52 -12.94 -17.12 -10.69
N LEU A 53 -11.73 -16.73 -10.33
CA LEU A 53 -11.36 -16.27 -9.01
C LEU A 53 -11.48 -14.75 -8.99
N LYS A 54 -12.06 -14.21 -7.92
CA LYS A 54 -12.11 -12.78 -7.65
C LYS A 54 -11.35 -12.47 -6.37
N CYS A 55 -10.49 -11.45 -6.42
CA CYS A 55 -9.90 -10.89 -5.22
C CYS A 55 -10.90 -9.98 -4.49
N GLU A 56 -11.09 -10.19 -3.20
CA GLU A 56 -12.01 -9.41 -2.37
C GLU A 56 -11.55 -7.96 -2.13
N PHE A 57 -10.25 -7.67 -2.32
CA PHE A 57 -9.65 -6.37 -1.98
C PHE A 57 -9.47 -5.44 -3.18
N CYS A 58 -9.03 -5.97 -4.31
CA CYS A 58 -8.78 -5.17 -5.51
C CYS A 58 -9.80 -5.45 -6.62
N GLU A 59 -10.77 -6.34 -6.37
CA GLU A 59 -11.79 -6.80 -7.32
C GLU A 59 -11.22 -7.39 -8.62
N ALA A 60 -9.91 -7.65 -8.68
CA ALA A 60 -9.28 -8.31 -9.81
C ALA A 60 -9.85 -9.71 -9.98
N THR A 61 -10.16 -10.05 -11.23
CA THR A 61 -10.73 -11.34 -11.60
C THR A 61 -9.78 -12.07 -12.55
N PHE A 62 -9.48 -13.34 -12.29
CA PHE A 62 -8.62 -14.15 -13.15
C PHE A 62 -9.00 -15.62 -13.15
N SER A 63 -8.56 -16.34 -14.18
CA SER A 63 -8.69 -17.79 -14.26
C SER A 63 -7.80 -18.46 -13.23
N GLU A 64 -8.15 -19.68 -12.81
CA GLU A 64 -7.30 -20.45 -11.91
C GLU A 64 -5.90 -20.68 -12.50
N PRO A 65 -4.83 -20.33 -11.76
CA PRO A 65 -3.45 -20.66 -12.11
C PRO A 65 -3.21 -22.17 -12.22
N ASP A 66 -2.09 -22.57 -12.82
CA ASP A 66 -1.78 -24.00 -12.94
C ASP A 66 -1.14 -24.57 -11.68
N THR A 67 -0.62 -23.71 -10.79
CA THR A 67 -0.01 -24.11 -9.50
C THR A 67 -0.22 -23.05 -8.40
N ASP A 68 -0.09 -23.46 -7.14
CA ASP A 68 -0.18 -22.56 -5.98
C ASP A 68 0.86 -21.42 -6.02
N ASP A 69 2.09 -21.72 -6.46
CA ASP A 69 3.19 -20.75 -6.53
C ASP A 69 2.91 -19.61 -7.53
N GLU A 70 2.05 -19.86 -8.53
CA GLU A 70 1.68 -18.86 -9.55
C GLU A 70 0.61 -17.89 -9.07
N ILE A 71 -0.15 -18.20 -8.02
CA ILE A 71 -1.31 -17.42 -7.58
C ILE A 71 -0.92 -15.98 -7.27
N LEU A 72 0.07 -15.79 -6.38
CA LEU A 72 0.52 -14.44 -6.00
C LEU A 72 1.23 -13.74 -7.14
N ALA A 73 1.96 -14.46 -7.99
CA ALA A 73 2.65 -13.88 -9.14
C ALA A 73 1.65 -13.30 -10.16
N ILE A 74 0.63 -14.06 -10.53
CA ILE A 74 -0.42 -13.62 -11.46
C ILE A 74 -1.22 -12.48 -10.84
N HIS A 75 -1.59 -12.60 -9.56
CA HIS A 75 -2.33 -11.56 -8.86
C HIS A 75 -1.51 -10.26 -8.77
N ALA A 76 -0.19 -10.33 -8.53
CA ALA A 76 0.68 -9.16 -8.57
C ALA A 76 0.82 -8.54 -9.96
N MET A 77 0.82 -9.35 -11.03
CA MET A 77 0.82 -8.85 -12.39
C MET A 77 -0.46 -8.09 -12.75
N ILE A 78 -1.61 -8.56 -12.25
CA ILE A 78 -2.93 -7.95 -12.53
C ILE A 78 -3.15 -6.71 -11.65
N SER A 79 -2.80 -6.80 -10.38
CA SER A 79 -3.01 -5.75 -9.39
C SER A 79 -1.85 -5.68 -8.41
N SER A 80 -0.75 -5.06 -8.84
CA SER A 80 0.45 -4.84 -8.02
C SER A 80 0.20 -3.94 -6.81
N GLU A 81 -0.88 -3.16 -6.83
CA GLU A 81 -1.33 -2.31 -5.73
C GLU A 81 -2.35 -3.02 -4.81
N CYS A 82 -2.64 -4.30 -5.04
CA CYS A 82 -3.53 -5.04 -4.15
C CYS A 82 -2.93 -5.12 -2.73
N PRO A 83 -3.70 -4.80 -1.66
CA PRO A 83 -3.20 -4.86 -0.29
C PRO A 83 -2.54 -6.19 0.10
N ILE A 84 -3.05 -7.32 -0.41
CA ILE A 84 -2.48 -8.66 -0.19
C ILE A 84 -1.11 -8.79 -0.87
N ILE A 85 -1.04 -8.49 -2.16
CA ILE A 85 0.21 -8.55 -2.94
C ILE A 85 1.27 -7.66 -2.32
N VAL A 86 0.84 -6.47 -1.95
CA VAL A 86 1.70 -5.50 -1.32
C VAL A 86 2.19 -6.00 0.05
N SER A 87 1.33 -6.62 0.87
CA SER A 87 1.77 -7.15 2.16
C SER A 87 2.75 -8.31 2.04
N GLU A 88 2.62 -9.12 0.99
CA GLU A 88 3.53 -10.25 0.71
C GLU A 88 4.86 -9.76 0.10
N SER A 89 4.81 -8.79 -0.81
CA SER A 89 6.01 -8.21 -1.46
C SER A 89 6.80 -7.27 -0.55
N ALA A 90 6.15 -6.65 0.45
CA ALA A 90 6.82 -5.85 1.48
C ALA A 90 7.73 -6.67 2.41
N LEU A 91 7.81 -7.99 2.23
CA LEU A 91 8.75 -8.88 2.91
C LEU A 91 10.17 -8.86 2.29
N GLU A 92 10.50 -7.93 1.38
CA GLU A 92 11.90 -7.61 1.06
C GLU A 92 12.72 -7.49 2.35
N PRO A 93 13.95 -8.02 2.38
CA PRO A 93 14.59 -8.50 3.59
C PRO A 93 14.49 -7.44 4.69
N MET A 94 13.67 -7.76 5.70
CA MET A 94 13.61 -7.00 6.93
C MET A 94 15.05 -6.68 7.31
N ILE A 95 15.35 -5.39 7.44
CA ILE A 95 16.69 -4.97 7.85
C ILE A 95 16.88 -5.56 9.26
N VAL A 96 17.63 -6.66 9.34
CA VAL A 96 17.82 -7.46 10.56
C VAL A 96 18.30 -6.58 11.73
N GLU A 97 19.00 -5.48 11.41
CA GLU A 97 19.45 -4.46 12.35
C GLU A 97 18.34 -3.83 13.19
N PHE A 98 17.07 -3.89 12.76
CA PHE A 98 15.93 -3.25 13.43
C PHE A 98 14.78 -4.23 13.71
N GLU A 99 15.05 -5.53 13.78
CA GLU A 99 14.01 -6.56 13.95
C GLU A 99 13.25 -6.43 15.27
N SER A 100 13.94 -6.08 16.36
CA SER A 100 13.33 -5.94 17.69
C SER A 100 12.96 -4.49 18.03
N ASP A 101 11.97 -4.34 18.92
CA ASP A 101 11.58 -3.04 19.47
C ASP A 101 12.75 -2.33 20.15
N ASP A 102 13.63 -3.07 20.84
CA ASP A 102 14.80 -2.51 21.52
C ASP A 102 15.82 -1.90 20.54
N LEU A 103 16.04 -2.55 19.39
CA LEU A 103 16.94 -2.04 18.35
C LEU A 103 16.34 -0.78 17.69
N ARG A 104 15.04 -0.82 17.40
CA ARG A 104 14.28 0.34 16.92
C ARG A 104 14.35 1.50 17.91
N LEU A 105 14.12 1.24 19.20
CA LEU A 105 14.21 2.22 20.27
C LEU A 105 15.61 2.83 20.37
N THR A 106 16.66 2.00 20.30
CA THR A 106 18.04 2.47 20.33
C THR A 106 18.33 3.45 19.20
N SER A 107 17.88 3.15 17.98
CA SER A 107 18.04 4.05 16.83
C SER A 107 17.30 5.39 17.02
N LEU A 108 16.10 5.35 17.60
CA LEU A 108 15.29 6.55 17.83
C LEU A 108 15.82 7.39 19.00
N GLU A 109 16.42 6.77 20.02
CA GLU A 109 17.13 7.49 21.07
C GLU A 109 18.37 8.23 20.52
N LEU A 110 19.06 7.65 19.53
CA LEU A 110 20.12 8.35 18.81
C LEU A 110 19.59 9.59 18.07
N LEU A 111 18.45 9.47 17.36
CA LEU A 111 17.79 10.61 16.73
C LEU A 111 17.46 11.71 17.75
N ARG A 112 16.87 11.33 18.89
CA ARG A 112 16.53 12.26 19.98
C ARG A 112 17.78 12.96 20.50
N ALA A 113 18.85 12.21 20.78
CA ALA A 113 20.08 12.77 21.31
C ALA A 113 20.79 13.73 20.34
N THR A 114 20.71 13.48 19.03
CA THR A 114 21.50 14.20 18.03
C THR A 114 20.76 15.33 17.33
N GLN A 115 19.48 15.14 17.00
CA GLN A 115 18.75 16.05 16.10
C GLN A 115 17.44 16.56 16.67
N CYS A 116 16.79 15.79 17.52
CA CYS A 116 15.47 16.12 18.04
C CYS A 116 15.40 15.96 19.57
N PRO A 117 16.21 16.71 20.34
CA PRO A 117 16.26 16.57 21.81
C PRO A 117 14.96 16.96 22.51
N HIS A 118 14.04 17.60 21.78
CA HIS A 118 12.71 17.95 22.25
C HIS A 118 11.70 16.80 22.21
N LEU A 119 12.01 15.68 21.56
CA LEU A 119 11.12 14.52 21.55
C LEU A 119 11.08 13.90 22.94
N ASP A 120 9.88 13.59 23.39
CA ASP A 120 9.68 12.92 24.67
C ASP A 120 10.06 11.43 24.58
N ARG A 121 10.57 10.86 25.69
CA ARG A 121 11.01 9.46 25.72
C ARG A 121 9.87 8.46 25.60
N GLU A 122 8.71 8.75 26.20
CA GLU A 122 7.50 7.92 26.08
C GLU A 122 7.04 7.89 24.62
N PHE A 123 7.10 9.04 23.95
CA PHE A 123 6.80 9.14 22.53
C PHE A 123 7.78 8.33 21.65
N ILE A 124 9.09 8.39 21.93
CA ILE A 124 10.10 7.59 21.24
C ILE A 124 9.88 6.09 21.45
N ALA A 125 9.58 5.66 22.68
CA ALA A 125 9.26 4.27 22.99
C ALA A 125 8.01 3.79 22.23
N LYS A 126 6.97 4.63 22.17
CA LYS A 126 5.77 4.35 21.38
C LYS A 126 6.10 4.16 19.90
N LEU A 127 6.87 5.07 19.28
CA LEU A 127 7.29 4.93 17.88
C LEU A 127 8.05 3.61 17.63
N ALA A 128 8.96 3.23 18.52
CA ALA A 128 9.71 1.98 18.39
C ALA A 128 8.78 0.76 18.40
N SER A 129 7.83 0.72 19.33
CA SER A 129 6.81 -0.34 19.44
C SER A 129 5.83 -0.37 18.25
N GLU A 130 5.65 0.77 17.58
CA GLU A 130 4.88 0.87 16.33
C GLU A 130 5.69 0.49 15.09
N GLY A 131 6.94 0.02 15.27
CA GLY A 131 7.78 -0.45 14.19
C GLY A 131 8.64 0.63 13.54
N PHE A 132 8.73 1.83 14.10
CA PHE A 132 9.58 2.87 13.52
C PHE A 132 11.01 2.78 14.01
N TYR A 133 11.95 3.12 13.14
CA TYR A 133 13.37 3.25 13.47
C TYR A 133 13.98 4.44 12.74
N PHE A 134 15.12 4.91 13.20
CA PHE A 134 15.88 5.97 12.56
C PHE A 134 17.02 5.40 11.71
N ASP A 135 17.02 5.70 10.41
CA ASP A 135 18.10 5.33 9.49
C ASP A 135 19.08 6.51 9.37
N GLU A 136 20.19 6.44 10.11
CA GLU A 136 21.21 7.49 10.15
C GLU A 136 21.84 7.76 8.77
N ARG A 137 21.90 6.76 7.89
CA ARG A 137 22.56 6.92 6.57
C ARG A 137 21.81 7.90 5.69
N ILE A 138 20.48 7.91 5.78
CA ILE A 138 19.63 8.79 4.97
C ILE A 138 18.93 9.87 5.79
N GLN A 139 19.16 9.91 7.11
CA GLN A 139 18.61 10.90 8.03
C GLN A 139 17.07 10.94 7.99
N MET A 140 16.44 9.77 8.02
CA MET A 140 14.97 9.63 8.00
C MET A 140 14.51 8.61 9.05
N ILE A 141 13.29 8.80 9.56
CA ILE A 141 12.57 7.74 10.26
C ILE A 141 11.95 6.81 9.22
N LYS A 142 12.04 5.50 9.42
CA LYS A 142 11.43 4.49 8.55
C LYS A 142 10.51 3.61 9.36
N CYS A 143 9.40 3.18 8.77
CA CYS A 143 8.62 2.07 9.29
C CYS A 143 9.28 0.76 8.86
N PHE A 144 9.54 -0.12 9.82
CA PHE A 144 10.10 -1.46 9.62
C PHE A 144 9.21 -2.34 8.72
N PHE A 145 7.89 -2.13 8.77
CA PHE A 145 6.92 -2.99 8.10
C PHE A 145 6.51 -2.56 6.69
N CYS A 146 6.70 -1.30 6.31
CA CYS A 146 6.36 -0.79 4.97
C CYS A 146 7.40 0.11 4.35
N ILE A 147 8.54 0.31 5.01
CA ILE A 147 9.65 1.14 4.54
C ILE A 147 9.24 2.62 4.34
N THR A 148 8.03 3.01 4.78
CA THR A 148 7.55 4.39 4.70
C THR A 148 8.53 5.28 5.43
N THR A 149 9.02 6.31 4.72
CA THR A 149 10.02 7.23 5.25
C THR A 149 9.36 8.54 5.69
N ILE A 150 9.79 9.04 6.85
CA ILE A 150 9.37 10.31 7.43
C ILE A 150 10.63 11.16 7.58
N PRO A 151 10.72 12.30 6.86
CA PRO A 151 11.84 13.21 7.02
C PRO A 151 11.91 13.74 8.45
N VAL A 152 13.09 13.71 9.07
CA VAL A 152 13.31 14.21 10.44
C VAL A 152 12.91 15.68 10.58
N THR A 153 13.09 16.47 9.51
CA THR A 153 12.70 17.89 9.46
C THR A 153 11.20 18.14 9.68
N ARG A 154 10.35 17.11 9.54
CA ARG A 154 8.91 17.20 9.80
C ARG A 154 8.54 16.94 11.27
N LEU A 155 9.49 16.53 12.11
CA LEU A 155 9.29 16.22 13.53
C LEU A 155 9.38 17.49 14.39
N THR A 156 8.48 18.45 14.17
CA THR A 156 8.36 19.64 15.02
C THR A 156 7.49 19.33 16.24
N LYS A 157 7.70 20.03 17.38
CA LYS A 157 6.91 19.85 18.62
C LYS A 157 5.39 19.88 18.42
N THR A 158 4.89 20.56 17.39
CA THR A 158 3.46 20.77 17.13
C THR A 158 2.84 19.70 16.23
N ASN A 159 3.65 18.89 15.54
CA ASN A 159 3.18 17.99 14.48
C ASN A 159 3.31 16.51 14.85
N LEU A 160 3.57 16.18 16.12
CA LEU A 160 3.87 14.82 16.59
C LEU A 160 2.69 14.20 17.32
N SER A 161 1.46 14.47 16.87
CA SER A 161 0.32 13.72 17.38
C SER A 161 0.28 12.34 16.73
N GLU A 162 -0.28 11.37 17.44
CA GLU A 162 -0.61 10.04 16.91
C GLU A 162 -1.39 10.15 15.58
N VAL A 163 -2.30 11.12 15.51
CA VAL A 163 -3.06 11.46 14.29
C VAL A 163 -2.13 11.80 13.12
N TYR A 164 -1.04 12.53 13.34
CA TYR A 164 -0.11 12.90 12.28
C TYR A 164 0.64 11.68 11.74
N PHE A 165 1.10 10.78 12.62
CA PHE A 165 1.75 9.54 12.18
C PHE A 165 0.78 8.63 11.44
N THR A 166 -0.45 8.46 11.93
CA THR A 166 -1.51 7.73 11.21
C THR A 166 -1.87 8.40 9.87
N GLN A 167 -1.79 9.73 9.76
CA GLN A 167 -2.00 10.46 8.51
C GLN A 167 -0.82 10.32 7.52
N PHE A 168 0.40 10.19 8.03
CA PHE A 168 1.63 10.10 7.23
C PHE A 168 1.90 8.69 6.72
N HIS A 169 2.00 7.71 7.64
CA HIS A 169 0.88 6.79 7.77
C HIS A 169 0.20 6.48 6.47
N SER A 170 -1.02 6.99 6.41
CA SER A 170 -1.98 6.88 5.34
C SER A 170 -1.60 7.49 4.00
N LYS A 171 -0.59 8.36 3.92
CA LYS A 171 -0.11 8.94 2.65
C LYS A 171 0.74 8.00 1.83
N SER A 172 1.45 7.08 2.47
CA SER A 172 2.36 6.14 1.79
C SER A 172 1.79 4.72 1.71
N LEU A 173 0.46 4.60 1.81
CA LEU A 173 -0.18 3.52 2.58
C LEU A 173 -1.04 2.59 1.77
N VAL A 174 -0.39 1.76 0.99
CA VAL A 174 -1.01 0.50 0.59
C VAL A 174 -0.33 -0.67 1.29
N GLN A 175 0.75 -0.44 2.05
CA GLN A 175 1.75 -1.49 2.32
C GLN A 175 2.10 -1.78 3.79
N CYS A 176 1.52 -1.08 4.77
CA CYS A 176 1.94 -1.25 6.18
C CYS A 176 1.17 -2.35 6.90
N LYS A 177 1.80 -3.52 7.04
CA LYS A 177 1.30 -4.65 7.86
C LYS A 177 0.98 -4.21 9.29
N GLN A 178 1.79 -3.36 9.91
CA GLN A 178 1.51 -2.90 11.26
C GLN A 178 0.33 -1.95 11.35
N LEU A 179 0.18 -1.02 10.39
CA LEU A 179 -1.01 -0.19 10.40
C LEU A 179 -2.26 -1.04 10.17
N LEU A 180 -2.21 -1.97 9.23
CA LEU A 180 -3.28 -2.95 9.00
C LEU A 180 -3.63 -3.72 10.29
N ASN A 181 -2.63 -4.19 11.04
CA ASN A 181 -2.83 -4.85 12.33
C ASN A 181 -3.54 -3.94 13.34
N VAL A 182 -3.16 -2.66 13.40
CA VAL A 182 -3.64 -1.69 14.39
C VAL A 182 -5.06 -1.20 14.06
N ILE A 183 -5.36 -0.91 12.80
CA ILE A 183 -6.65 -0.32 12.41
C ILE A 183 -7.64 -1.31 11.80
N GLY A 184 -7.18 -2.51 11.45
CA GLY A 184 -7.93 -3.55 10.77
C GLY A 184 -8.02 -3.35 9.24
N PRO A 185 -8.25 -4.43 8.48
CA PRO A 185 -8.33 -4.39 7.01
C PRO A 185 -9.43 -3.46 6.51
N LYS A 186 -10.62 -3.48 7.10
CA LYS A 186 -11.73 -2.62 6.65
C LYS A 186 -11.40 -1.13 6.72
N LYS A 187 -10.92 -0.65 7.86
CA LYS A 187 -10.56 0.77 8.05
C LYS A 187 -9.34 1.17 7.22
N PHE A 188 -8.42 0.22 7.00
CA PHE A 188 -7.31 0.40 6.08
C PHE A 188 -7.79 0.64 4.64
N MET A 189 -8.75 -0.15 4.16
CA MET A 189 -9.37 0.00 2.85
C MET A 189 -10.13 1.34 2.73
N GLU A 190 -10.92 1.70 3.74
CA GLU A 190 -11.61 3.01 3.78
C GLU A 190 -10.62 4.20 3.66
N LEU A 191 -9.47 4.12 4.36
CA LEU A 191 -8.42 5.13 4.26
C LEU A 191 -7.77 5.17 2.87
N ARG A 192 -7.57 4.03 2.22
CA ARG A 192 -7.05 3.94 0.84
C ARG A 192 -8.03 4.56 -0.15
N ASP A 193 -9.29 4.14 -0.10
CA ASP A 193 -10.32 4.52 -1.08
C ASP A 193 -10.67 6.01 -0.96
N SER A 194 -10.69 6.56 0.25
CA SER A 194 -10.88 8.01 0.49
C SER A 194 -9.82 8.90 -0.16
N ARG A 195 -8.68 8.32 -0.58
CA ARG A 195 -7.56 9.02 -1.23
C ARG A 195 -7.51 8.83 -2.73
N GLN A 196 -7.99 7.68 -3.21
CA GLN A 196 -8.15 7.43 -4.65
C GLN A 196 -9.37 8.17 -5.21
N ALA A 197 -10.34 8.52 -4.37
CA ALA A 197 -11.39 9.44 -4.75
C ALA A 197 -10.74 10.75 -5.23
N PRO A 198 -10.91 11.15 -6.52
CA PRO A 198 -10.43 12.43 -6.97
C PRO A 198 -11.04 13.48 -6.06
N ALA A 199 -10.23 14.38 -5.50
CA ALA A 199 -10.73 15.47 -4.70
C ALA A 199 -11.85 16.14 -5.51
N THR A 200 -13.10 15.95 -5.12
CA THR A 200 -14.22 16.62 -5.74
C THR A 200 -14.04 18.08 -5.38
N VAL A 201 -13.32 18.81 -6.23
CA VAL A 201 -13.26 20.26 -6.16
C VAL A 201 -14.72 20.67 -6.27
N PRO A 202 -15.32 21.31 -5.25
CA PRO A 202 -16.67 21.81 -5.37
C PRO A 202 -16.68 22.76 -6.56
N VAL A 203 -17.27 22.31 -7.66
CA VAL A 203 -17.47 23.14 -8.83
C VAL A 203 -18.48 24.19 -8.37
N ASP A 204 -18.01 25.42 -8.17
CA ASP A 204 -18.90 26.53 -7.88
C ASP A 204 -19.94 26.56 -9.02
N PRO A 205 -21.24 26.39 -8.72
CA PRO A 205 -22.28 26.39 -9.75
C PRO A 205 -22.35 27.73 -10.51
N ASN A 206 -21.66 28.78 -10.02
CA ASN A 206 -21.50 30.06 -10.68
C ASN A 206 -20.18 30.21 -11.47
N PHE A 207 -19.33 29.20 -11.52
CA PHE A 207 -18.09 29.23 -12.30
C PHE A 207 -18.39 29.21 -13.80
N LYS A 208 -18.63 30.40 -14.37
CA LYS A 208 -18.72 30.59 -15.81
C LYS A 208 -17.34 30.36 -16.43
N VAL A 209 -17.17 29.23 -17.10
CA VAL A 209 -16.02 28.99 -17.98
C VAL A 209 -15.99 30.12 -19.01
N LYS A 210 -15.07 31.07 -18.84
CA LYS A 210 -14.76 32.05 -19.88
C LYS A 210 -14.26 31.22 -21.07
N LYS A 211 -15.04 31.15 -22.15
CA LYS A 211 -14.59 30.63 -23.44
C LYS A 211 -13.39 31.48 -23.86
N SER A 212 -12.18 31.02 -23.56
CA SER A 212 -10.98 31.56 -24.17
C SER A 212 -11.05 31.16 -25.64
N VAL A 213 -11.28 32.17 -26.49
CA VAL A 213 -11.13 32.03 -27.94
C VAL A 213 -9.69 31.55 -28.19
N PRO A 214 -9.47 30.46 -28.95
CA PRO A 214 -8.12 30.04 -29.27
C PRO A 214 -7.41 31.18 -30.01
N ALA A 215 -6.29 31.63 -29.45
CA ALA A 215 -5.41 32.55 -30.14
C ALA A 215 -4.99 31.89 -31.45
N LYS A 216 -5.28 32.55 -32.58
CA LYS A 216 -4.75 32.15 -33.88
C LYS A 216 -3.22 32.08 -33.76
N LEU A 217 -2.65 30.90 -34.02
CA LEU A 217 -1.23 30.77 -34.30
C LEU A 217 -0.93 31.62 -35.55
N THR A 218 -0.36 32.79 -35.35
CA THR A 218 0.29 33.56 -36.41
C THR A 218 1.75 33.14 -36.48
N ASP A 219 2.12 32.62 -37.65
CA ASP A 219 3.43 32.63 -38.30
C ASP A 219 4.67 32.32 -37.45
N VAL A 220 5.09 31.05 -37.54
CA VAL A 220 6.46 30.62 -37.21
C VAL A 220 7.39 31.12 -38.33
N PRO A 221 8.44 31.91 -38.04
CA PRO A 221 9.43 32.27 -39.04
C PRO A 221 10.20 31.03 -39.49
N LYS A 222 10.27 30.79 -40.80
CA LYS A 222 11.14 29.80 -41.40
C LYS A 222 12.59 30.21 -41.11
N ASN A 223 13.26 29.44 -40.25
CA ASN A 223 14.69 29.56 -40.04
C ASN A 223 15.41 28.96 -41.25
N GLU A 224 16.13 29.81 -42.00
CA GLU A 224 17.04 29.42 -43.06
C GLU A 224 18.28 28.76 -42.44
N PHE A 225 18.35 27.44 -42.50
CA PHE A 225 19.62 26.72 -42.28
C PHE A 225 20.41 26.73 -43.59
N SER A 226 21.47 27.52 -43.61
CA SER A 226 22.49 27.53 -44.66
C SER A 226 23.62 26.58 -44.25
N PRO A 227 23.99 25.55 -45.06
CA PRO A 227 25.14 24.72 -44.77
C PRO A 227 26.38 25.35 -45.41
N ALA A 228 27.30 25.86 -44.58
CA ALA A 228 28.65 26.20 -45.03
C ALA A 228 29.59 25.02 -44.74
N PHE A 229 30.14 24.48 -45.81
CA PHE A 229 31.32 23.62 -45.86
C PHE A 229 32.49 24.25 -45.10
N TYR A 230 33.22 23.46 -44.31
CA TYR A 230 34.65 23.16 -44.47
C TYR A 230 35.04 22.04 -43.50
#